data_AF-A0A6P1ALP7-F1
#
_entry.id   AF-A0A6P1ALP7-F1
#
_cell.length_a   1.000
_cell.length_b   1.000
_cell.length_c   1.000
_cell.angle_alpha   90.00
_cell.angle_beta   90.00
_cell.angle_gamma   90.00
#
_symmetry.space_group_name_H-M   'P 1'
#
loop_
_entity.id
_entity.type
_entity.pdbx_description
1 polymer ?
#
loop_
_entity_poly.entity_id
_entity_poly.type
_entity_poly.pdbx_seq_one_letter_code
_entity_poly.pdbx_strand_id
1 'polypeptide(L)'
;MANKKVHWFRKLFNGYEPDNEVRVDAEDKGDRYEITGIKGTMRANDGNSEISVEKQADGSYTWRNDNKIGTADSFDEAYRNLPALITDPDEYYDGDVIE
;
A
#
# COMPACT_ATOMS: atom_id res chain seq x y z
N MET A 1 18.89 -16.10 8.75
CA MET A 1 17.63 -15.72 9.42
C MET A 1 16.58 -15.65 8.33
N ALA A 2 15.40 -16.26 8.51
CA ALA A 2 14.33 -16.15 7.52
C ALA A 2 13.74 -14.73 7.63
N ASN A 3 13.58 -14.03 6.51
CA ASN A 3 12.90 -12.73 6.50
C ASN A 3 11.47 -12.94 7.01
N LYS A 4 11.10 -12.23 8.07
CA LYS A 4 9.75 -12.31 8.63
C LYS A 4 8.82 -11.44 7.80
N LYS A 5 7.66 -11.97 7.41
CA LYS A 5 6.61 -11.15 6.78
C LYS A 5 5.89 -10.37 7.87
N VAL A 6 5.72 -9.09 7.66
CA VAL A 6 4.97 -8.21 8.56
C VAL A 6 3.93 -7.45 7.75
N HIS A 7 2.84 -7.06 8.42
CA HIS A 7 1.89 -6.14 7.83
C HIS A 7 1.35 -5.18 8.87
N TRP A 8 1.00 -4.00 8.40
CA TRP A 8 0.28 -3.01 9.19
C TRP A 8 -0.83 -2.40 8.36
N PHE A 9 -1.81 -1.81 9.02
CA PHE A 9 -2.86 -1.04 8.37
C PHE A 9 -2.55 0.43 8.54
N ARG A 10 -2.77 1.21 7.47
CA ARG A 10 -2.73 2.66 7.47
C ARG A 10 -4.12 3.17 7.16
N LYS A 11 -4.71 3.87 8.13
CA LYS A 11 -5.92 4.65 7.93
C LYS A 11 -5.58 5.96 7.25
N LEU A 12 -6.41 6.37 6.29
CA LEU A 12 -6.23 7.57 5.51
C LEU A 12 -7.51 8.40 5.71
N PHE A 13 -7.32 9.65 6.11
CA PHE A 13 -8.43 10.53 6.41
C PHE A 13 -8.62 11.50 5.25
N ASN A 14 -9.88 11.73 4.88
CA ASN A 14 -10.27 12.79 3.97
C ASN A 14 -11.37 13.60 4.65
N GLY A 15 -11.07 14.83 5.08
CA GLY A 15 -12.05 15.66 5.80
C GLY A 15 -12.44 15.12 7.18
N TYR A 16 -11.49 14.51 7.92
CA TYR A 16 -11.68 13.90 9.25
C TYR A 16 -12.55 12.64 9.31
N GLU A 17 -13.01 12.11 8.18
CA GLU A 17 -13.65 10.79 8.12
C GLU A 17 -12.60 9.72 7.75
N PRO A 18 -12.44 8.64 8.54
CA PRO A 18 -11.56 7.52 8.20
C PRO A 18 -12.22 6.64 7.14
N ASP A 19 -12.40 7.21 5.94
CA ASP A 19 -13.11 6.56 4.85
C ASP A 19 -12.26 5.51 4.12
N ASN A 20 -10.97 5.46 4.44
CA ASN A 20 -9.96 4.75 3.69
C ASN A 20 -9.01 3.99 4.61
N GLU A 21 -8.80 2.71 4.31
CA GLU A 21 -7.80 1.88 4.99
C GLU A 21 -7.02 1.08 3.95
N VAL A 22 -5.70 1.10 4.10
CA VAL A 22 -4.79 0.29 3.28
C VAL A 22 -3.98 -0.63 4.17
N ARG A 23 -3.87 -1.89 3.77
CA ARG A 23 -2.88 -2.82 4.29
C ARG A 23 -1.56 -2.58 3.58
N VAL A 24 -0.48 -2.50 4.34
CA VAL A 24 0.89 -2.47 3.83
C VAL A 24 1.58 -3.77 4.24
N ASP A 25 2.11 -4.50 3.26
CA ASP A 25 2.85 -5.74 3.47
C ASP A 25 4.35 -5.47 3.30
N ALA A 26 5.17 -5.94 4.23
CA ALA A 26 6.62 -5.78 4.17
C ALA A 26 7.38 -7.02 4.63
N GLU A 27 8.67 -7.06 4.30
CA GLU A 27 9.63 -8.00 4.85
C GLU A 27 10.53 -7.31 5.88
N ASP A 28 10.63 -7.90 7.06
CA ASP A 28 11.61 -7.51 8.07
C ASP A 28 13.02 -7.96 7.66
N LYS A 29 13.92 -6.98 7.49
CA LYS A 29 15.34 -7.21 7.18
C LYS A 29 16.23 -7.11 8.43
N GLY A 30 15.65 -6.88 9.61
CA GLY A 30 16.32 -6.75 10.90
C GLY A 30 16.66 -5.31 11.29
N ASP A 31 17.16 -4.50 10.36
CA ASP A 31 17.45 -3.08 10.54
C ASP A 31 16.39 -2.15 9.95
N ARG A 32 15.55 -2.68 9.06
CA ARG A 32 14.50 -1.96 8.34
C ARG A 32 13.42 -2.91 7.84
N TYR A 33 12.28 -2.34 7.47
CA TYR A 33 11.24 -3.02 6.70
C TYR A 33 11.37 -2.69 5.22
N GLU A 34 11.32 -3.70 4.37
CA GLU A 34 11.21 -3.56 2.92
C GLU A 34 9.74 -3.75 2.52
N ILE A 35 9.09 -2.69 2.06
CA ILE A 35 7.69 -2.77 1.59
C ILE A 35 7.64 -3.66 0.34
N THR A 36 6.73 -4.62 0.37
CA THR A 36 6.49 -5.60 -0.70
C THR A 36 5.10 -5.49 -1.32
N GLY A 37 4.19 -4.76 -0.68
CA GLY A 37 2.88 -4.52 -1.26
C GLY A 37 2.00 -3.56 -0.48
N ILE A 38 0.96 -3.11 -1.17
CA ILE A 38 -0.15 -2.33 -0.62
C ILE A 38 -1.44 -2.91 -1.16
N LYS A 39 -2.48 -2.97 -0.33
CA LYS A 39 -3.83 -3.35 -0.76
C LYS A 39 -4.85 -2.52 -0.01
N GLY A 40 -5.84 -1.98 -0.70
CA GLY A 40 -6.93 -1.30 -0.02
C GLY A 40 -8.06 -0.90 -0.94
N THR A 41 -9.17 -0.53 -0.31
CA THR A 41 -10.30 0.12 -0.96
C THR A 41 -10.34 1.55 -0.45
N MET A 42 -10.38 2.49 -1.40
CA MET A 42 -10.32 3.92 -1.18
C MET A 42 -11.64 4.54 -1.63
N ARG A 43 -12.41 5.15 -0.75
CA ARG A 43 -13.46 6.10 -1.09
C ARG A 43 -12.87 7.48 -1.38
N ALA A 44 -12.99 7.89 -2.63
CA ALA A 44 -12.71 9.22 -3.13
C ALA A 44 -14.01 9.96 -3.48
N ASN A 45 -13.90 11.24 -3.85
CA ASN A 45 -15.06 12.08 -4.17
C ASN A 45 -15.88 11.57 -5.37
N ASP A 46 -15.28 10.76 -6.24
CA ASP A 46 -15.86 10.16 -7.43
C ASP A 46 -16.35 8.72 -7.23
N GLY A 47 -16.15 8.13 -6.04
CA GLY A 47 -16.63 6.79 -5.69
C GLY A 47 -15.62 5.96 -4.92
N ASN A 48 -15.83 4.64 -4.91
CA ASN A 48 -14.87 3.70 -4.34
C ASN A 48 -13.89 3.25 -5.43
N SER A 49 -12.60 3.27 -5.09
CA SER A 49 -11.49 2.79 -5.89
C SER A 49 -10.78 1.61 -5.21
N GLU A 50 -10.45 0.57 -5.96
CA GLU A 50 -9.58 -0.51 -5.51
C GLU A 50 -8.13 -0.23 -5.91
N ILE A 51 -7.21 -0.29 -4.95
CA ILE A 51 -5.79 -0.10 -5.20
C ILE A 51 -4.97 -1.29 -4.73
N SER A 52 -3.94 -1.63 -5.52
CA SER A 52 -2.92 -2.56 -5.06
C SER A 52 -1.56 -2.31 -5.68
N VAL A 53 -0.52 -2.70 -4.94
CA VAL A 53 0.84 -2.91 -5.41
C VAL A 53 1.28 -4.28 -4.91
N GLU A 54 1.77 -5.14 -5.80
CA GLU A 54 2.21 -6.49 -5.44
C GLU A 54 3.58 -6.79 -6.07
N LYS A 55 4.55 -7.18 -5.24
CA LYS A 55 5.85 -7.65 -5.70
C LYS A 55 5.72 -9.04 -6.34
N GLN A 56 6.25 -9.16 -7.55
CA GLN A 56 6.29 -10.38 -8.34
C GLN A 56 7.53 -11.22 -8.02
N ALA A 57 7.51 -12.50 -8.41
CA ALA A 57 8.61 -13.42 -8.17
C ALA A 57 9.93 -13.02 -8.88
N ASP A 58 9.82 -12.28 -9.99
CA ASP A 58 10.96 -11.74 -10.74
C ASP A 58 11.51 -10.41 -10.16
N GLY A 59 10.89 -9.91 -9.09
CA GLY A 59 11.27 -8.67 -8.42
C GLY A 59 10.58 -7.40 -8.97
N SER A 60 9.84 -7.51 -10.07
CA SER A 60 8.99 -6.42 -10.58
C SER A 60 7.76 -6.21 -9.68
N TYR A 61 7.01 -5.14 -9.95
CA TYR A 61 5.79 -4.81 -9.23
C TYR A 61 4.61 -4.68 -10.19
N THR A 62 3.49 -5.30 -9.88
CA THR A 62 2.22 -5.01 -10.52
C THR A 62 1.45 -4.00 -9.69
N TRP A 63 0.82 -3.03 -10.33
CA TRP A 63 -0.07 -2.09 -9.67
C TRP A 63 -1.46 -2.13 -10.30
N ARG A 64 -2.48 -1.90 -9.47
CA ARG A 64 -3.87 -1.73 -9.86
C ARG A 64 -4.39 -0.41 -9.30
N ASN A 65 -5.16 0.25 -10.14
CA ASN A 65 -6.05 1.32 -9.79
C ASN A 65 -7.37 1.08 -10.53
N ASP A 66 -8.36 0.55 -9.83
CA ASP A 66 -9.62 0.11 -10.41
C ASP A 66 -9.39 -0.80 -11.63
N ASN A 67 -9.82 -0.33 -12.81
CA ASN A 67 -9.71 -1.05 -14.07
C ASN A 67 -8.33 -0.87 -14.73
N LYS A 68 -7.48 0.02 -14.22
CA LYS A 68 -6.15 0.28 -14.76
C LYS A 68 -5.14 -0.62 -14.06
N ILE A 69 -4.41 -1.41 -14.85
CA ILE A 69 -3.38 -2.32 -14.37
C ILE A 69 -2.10 -2.03 -15.13
N GLY A 70 -0.96 -2.09 -14.43
CA GLY A 70 0.36 -1.95 -15.03
C GLY A 70 1.44 -2.69 -14.28
N THR A 71 2.64 -2.63 -14.84
CA THR A 71 3.88 -3.17 -14.28
C THR A 71 4.87 -2.03 -14.04
N ALA A 72 5.77 -2.21 -13.09
CA ALA A 72 6.83 -1.28 -12.75
C ALA A 72 8.07 -2.05 -12.29
N ASP A 73 9.26 -1.46 -12.48
CA ASP A 73 10.52 -2.10 -12.09
C ASP A 73 10.85 -1.86 -10.60
N SER A 74 10.08 -1.00 -9.93
CA SER A 74 10.26 -0.67 -8.51
C SER A 74 8.93 -0.39 -7.80
N PHE A 75 8.94 -0.52 -6.48
CA PHE A 75 7.80 -0.18 -5.64
C PHE A 75 7.43 1.30 -5.76
N ASP A 76 8.42 2.20 -5.76
CA ASP A 76 8.19 3.64 -5.84
C ASP A 76 7.52 4.04 -7.16
N GLU A 77 7.91 3.40 -8.27
CA GLU A 77 7.27 3.61 -9.57
C GLU A 77 5.84 3.06 -9.58
N ALA A 78 5.61 1.85 -9.04
CA ALA A 78 4.27 1.29 -8.91
C ALA A 78 3.36 2.19 -8.05
N TYR A 79 3.87 2.68 -6.93
CA TYR A 79 3.16 3.52 -5.98
C TYR A 79 2.77 4.88 -6.57
N ARG A 80 3.64 5.51 -7.37
CA ARG A 80 3.33 6.77 -8.09
C ARG A 80 2.17 6.66 -9.08
N ASN A 81 1.80 5.45 -9.48
CA ASN A 81 0.68 5.20 -10.39
C ASN A 81 -0.67 5.01 -9.67
N LEU A 82 -0.69 4.98 -8.33
CA LEU A 82 -1.93 4.99 -7.56
C LEU A 82 -2.53 6.41 -7.52
N PRO A 83 -3.83 6.59 -7.82
CA PRO A 83 -4.44 7.90 -8.12
C PRO A 83 -4.77 8.75 -6.89
N ALA A 84 -4.66 8.23 -5.68
CA ALA A 84 -4.85 9.00 -4.47
C ALA A 84 -3.56 8.93 -3.67
N LEU A 85 -2.93 10.09 -3.52
CA LEU A 85 -1.75 10.26 -2.70
C LEU A 85 -2.10 9.89 -1.25
N ILE A 86 -1.71 8.66 -0.90
CA ILE A 86 -1.31 8.22 0.45
C ILE A 86 -0.04 9.00 0.90
N THR A 87 0.44 9.99 0.14
CA THR A 87 1.67 10.73 0.45
C THR A 87 1.51 11.78 1.53
N ASP A 88 0.29 12.14 1.93
CA ASP A 88 0.04 13.08 3.04
C ASP A 88 -1.32 12.80 3.70
N PRO A 89 -1.53 11.65 4.37
CA PRO A 89 -2.67 11.53 5.26
C PRO A 89 -2.54 12.57 6.38
N ASP A 90 -3.63 13.29 6.70
CA ASP A 90 -3.65 14.27 7.81
C ASP A 90 -3.17 13.63 9.13
N GLU A 91 -3.49 12.35 9.33
CA GLU A 91 -3.04 11.50 10.43
C GLU A 91 -2.93 10.04 9.94
N TYR A 92 -1.99 9.27 10.48
CA TYR A 92 -1.94 7.82 10.27
C TYR A 92 -1.81 7.09 11.61
N TYR A 93 -2.38 5.89 11.69
CA TYR A 93 -2.22 4.95 12.81
C TYR A 93 -1.70 3.64 12.24
N ASP A 94 -0.47 3.27 12.62
CA ASP A 94 0.11 1.97 12.25
C ASP A 94 -0.24 0.96 13.35
N GLY A 95 -1.11 0.02 13.04
CA GLY A 95 -1.35 -1.16 13.87
C GLY A 95 -0.49 -2.32 13.37
N ASP A 96 0.57 -2.65 14.09
CA ASP A 96 1.43 -3.78 13.72
C ASP A 96 0.74 -5.12 14.02
N VAL A 97 0.56 -5.95 12.99
CA VAL A 97 0.23 -7.37 13.17
C VAL A 97 1.43 -8.18 12.69
N ILE A 98 2.20 -8.65 13.67
CA ILE A 98 3.34 -9.52 13.45
C ILE A 98 2.85 -10.98 13.53
N GLU A 99 2.61 -11.62 12.39
CA GLU A 99 2.37 -13.09 12.30
C GLU A 99 3.69 -13.87 12.31
#